data_AF-T0SFQ8-F1
#
_entry.id   AF-T0SFQ8-F1
#
_cell.length_a   1.000
_cell.length_b   1.000
_cell.length_c   1.000
_cell.angle_alpha   90.00
_cell.angle_beta   90.00
_cell.angle_gamma   90.00
#
_symmetry.space_group_name_H-M   'P 1'
#
loop_
_entity.id
_entity.type
_entity.pdbx_description
1 polymer ?
#
loop_
_entity_poly.entity_id
_entity_poly.type
_entity_poly.pdbx_seq_one_letter_code
_entity_poly.pdbx_strand_id
1 'polypeptide(L)'
;MHKFVLTLLIFLKMGLLCSPSVFAQSDIVDETYEELQAQSEEMVDAVKDLQKKYANPDAVKKNQIDPKQLEKTFALIQEQFRDKTIEDIEADILDQTKGSMLHELLKTFPKLLTFVATLMKDKEALPQASKILHDREKLKEAGLWMLGTFLLSFILKKLLIQSGQGILKRLGRYFLKSLILWGVRIGILVHFYGEYLNPIYKIFKKVFLS
;
A
#
# COMPACT_ATOMS: atom_id res chain seq x y z
N MET A 1 7.62 -10.02 -26.44
CA MET A 1 7.07 -8.65 -26.31
C MET A 1 5.76 -8.58 -25.50
N HIS A 2 4.80 -9.51 -25.66
CA HIS A 2 3.52 -9.48 -24.93
C HIS A 2 3.59 -9.45 -23.39
N LYS A 3 4.52 -10.20 -22.77
CA LYS A 3 4.65 -10.25 -21.29
C LYS A 3 5.15 -8.93 -20.69
N PHE A 4 5.94 -8.16 -21.44
CA PHE A 4 6.46 -6.86 -20.99
C PHE A 4 5.37 -5.78 -21.02
N VAL A 5 4.53 -5.78 -22.05
CA VAL A 5 3.38 -4.87 -22.18
C VAL A 5 2.35 -5.15 -21.07
N LEU A 6 2.09 -6.42 -20.74
CA LEU A 6 1.18 -6.78 -19.65
C LEU A 6 1.71 -6.32 -18.28
N THR A 7 3.01 -6.50 -18.02
CA THR A 7 3.65 -6.06 -16.77
C THR A 7 3.64 -4.53 -16.66
N LEU A 8 3.86 -3.83 -17.77
CA LEU A 8 3.79 -2.37 -17.85
C LEU A 8 2.36 -1.87 -17.61
N LEU A 9 1.34 -2.54 -18.15
CA LEU A 9 -0.07 -2.19 -17.94
C LEU A 9 -0.53 -2.43 -16.50
N ILE A 10 -0.06 -3.49 -15.85
CA ILE A 10 -0.33 -3.75 -14.42
C ILE A 10 0.34 -2.67 -13.57
N PHE A 11 1.60 -2.31 -13.86
CA PHE A 11 2.30 -1.21 -13.17
C PHE A 11 1.65 0.16 -13.44
N LEU A 12 1.14 0.40 -14.65
CA LEU A 12 0.45 1.63 -15.01
C LEU A 12 -0.90 1.74 -14.29
N LYS A 13 -1.67 0.65 -14.20
CA LYS A 13 -2.93 0.59 -13.46
C LYS A 13 -2.73 0.72 -11.95
N MET A 14 -1.70 0.08 -11.38
CA MET A 14 -1.36 0.26 -9.97
C MET A 14 -0.77 1.66 -9.68
N GLY A 15 -0.03 2.24 -10.62
CA GLY A 15 0.44 3.62 -10.53
C GLY A 15 -0.67 4.67 -10.66
N LEU A 16 -1.73 4.36 -11.42
CA LEU A 16 -2.95 5.19 -11.52
C LEU A 16 -3.77 5.13 -10.23
N LEU A 17 -3.89 3.96 -9.60
CA LEU A 17 -4.59 3.80 -8.32
C LEU A 17 -3.91 4.53 -7.14
N CYS A 18 -2.62 4.88 -7.26
CA CYS A 18 -1.87 5.63 -6.24
C CYS A 18 -1.48 7.05 -6.68
N SER A 19 -2.03 7.55 -7.79
CA SER A 19 -1.81 8.93 -8.23
C SER A 19 -2.87 9.86 -7.64
N PRO A 20 -2.50 11.03 -7.08
CA PRO A 20 -3.44 12.10 -6.77
C PRO A 20 -4.27 12.58 -7.98
N SER A 21 -3.90 12.20 -9.21
CA SER A 21 -4.63 12.59 -10.41
C SER A 21 -5.95 11.85 -10.66
N VAL A 22 -6.24 10.74 -9.97
CA VAL A 22 -7.60 10.16 -9.99
C VAL A 22 -8.60 11.05 -9.25
N PHE A 23 -8.13 11.88 -8.34
CA PHE A 23 -8.92 12.94 -7.69
C PHE A 23 -8.99 14.25 -8.49
N ALA A 24 -8.34 14.34 -9.66
CA ALA A 24 -8.18 15.61 -10.38
C ALA A 24 -8.46 15.52 -11.90
N GLN A 25 -9.19 14.51 -12.37
CA GLN A 25 -9.60 14.43 -13.77
C GLN A 25 -11.11 14.70 -13.88
N SER A 26 -11.45 15.90 -14.35
CA SER A 26 -12.75 16.58 -14.26
C SER A 26 -13.72 16.33 -15.42
N ASP A 27 -13.58 15.25 -16.20
CA ASP A 27 -14.32 15.14 -17.47
C ASP A 27 -15.20 13.87 -17.59
N ILE A 28 -15.72 13.35 -16.47
CA ILE A 28 -16.82 12.36 -16.46
C ILE A 28 -17.88 12.90 -15.50
N VAL A 29 -18.55 13.97 -15.94
CA VAL A 29 -19.54 14.72 -15.18
C VAL A 29 -20.79 14.74 -16.02
N ASP A 30 -21.83 14.03 -15.56
CA ASP A 30 -23.21 14.55 -15.53
C ASP A 30 -24.19 13.54 -14.89
N GLU A 31 -23.85 12.24 -14.81
CA GLU A 31 -24.75 11.22 -14.20
C GLU A 31 -24.42 10.84 -12.74
N THR A 32 -23.33 11.35 -12.16
CA THR A 32 -22.82 10.92 -10.83
C THR A 32 -22.79 12.05 -9.80
N TYR A 33 -23.53 13.14 -9.98
CA TYR A 33 -23.49 14.28 -9.05
C TYR A 33 -24.34 14.07 -7.78
N GLU A 34 -25.48 13.39 -7.88
CA GLU A 34 -26.35 13.15 -6.72
C GLU A 34 -25.78 12.06 -5.78
N GLU A 35 -25.19 10.98 -6.32
CA GLU A 35 -24.50 9.96 -5.52
C GLU A 35 -23.22 10.49 -4.87
N LEU A 36 -22.43 11.32 -5.57
CA LEU A 36 -21.24 11.95 -4.99
C LEU A 36 -21.58 12.99 -3.93
N GLN A 37 -22.70 13.72 -4.07
CA GLN A 37 -23.14 14.65 -3.03
C GLN A 37 -23.58 13.91 -1.76
N ALA A 38 -24.38 12.85 -1.89
CA ALA A 38 -24.78 12.02 -0.76
C ALA A 38 -23.58 11.35 -0.06
N GLN A 39 -22.62 10.82 -0.85
CA GLN A 39 -21.38 10.27 -0.31
C GLN A 39 -20.48 11.33 0.32
N SER A 40 -20.47 12.56 -0.23
CA SER A 40 -19.71 13.68 0.35
C SER A 40 -20.31 14.14 1.67
N GLU A 41 -21.63 14.13 1.82
CA GLU A 41 -22.31 14.45 3.08
C GLU A 41 -22.04 13.38 4.14
N GLU A 42 -22.11 12.10 3.78
CA GLU A 42 -21.74 11.00 4.67
C GLU A 42 -20.26 11.06 5.07
N MET A 43 -19.38 11.43 4.14
CA MET A 43 -17.95 11.56 4.40
C MET A 43 -17.63 12.81 5.24
N VAL A 44 -18.35 13.92 5.05
CA VAL A 44 -18.26 15.12 5.90
C VAL A 44 -18.74 14.84 7.32
N ASP A 45 -19.82 14.07 7.48
CA ASP A 45 -20.32 13.69 8.79
C ASP A 45 -19.42 12.64 9.46
N ALA A 46 -18.84 11.69 8.70
CA ALA A 46 -17.80 10.80 9.21
C ALA A 46 -16.55 11.58 9.64
N VAL A 47 -16.13 12.60 8.88
CA VAL A 47 -14.99 13.46 9.25
C VAL A 47 -15.31 14.33 10.46
N LYS A 48 -16.54 14.84 10.59
CA LYS A 48 -17.00 15.57 11.79
C LYS A 48 -17.11 14.67 13.01
N ASP A 49 -17.59 13.44 12.86
CA ASP A 49 -17.66 12.46 13.95
C ASP A 49 -16.25 12.08 14.39
N LEU A 50 -15.33 11.84 13.44
CA LEU A 50 -13.91 11.63 13.74
C LEU A 50 -13.31 12.87 14.42
N GLN A 51 -13.51 14.08 13.89
CA GLN A 51 -13.05 15.31 14.54
C GLN A 51 -13.60 15.45 15.97
N LYS A 52 -14.86 15.10 16.21
CA LYS A 52 -15.48 15.14 17.55
C LYS A 52 -14.90 14.06 18.47
N LYS A 53 -14.57 12.88 17.93
CA LYS A 53 -13.87 11.78 18.62
C LYS A 53 -12.41 12.12 18.94
N TYR A 54 -11.75 12.92 18.11
CA TYR A 54 -10.33 13.29 18.22
C TYR A 54 -10.07 14.70 18.76
N ALA A 55 -11.12 15.52 18.96
CA ALA A 55 -11.04 16.84 19.60
C ALA A 55 -10.72 16.74 21.11
N ASN A 56 -10.82 15.55 21.68
CA ASN A 56 -10.44 15.28 23.06
C ASN A 56 -8.97 14.80 23.13
N PRO A 57 -8.03 15.56 23.74
CA PRO A 57 -6.61 15.20 23.79
C PRO A 57 -6.34 13.83 24.44
N ASP A 58 -7.25 13.37 25.30
CA ASP A 58 -7.17 12.07 25.98
C ASP A 58 -7.64 10.89 25.12
N ALA A 59 -8.48 11.12 24.10
CA ALA A 59 -8.90 10.08 23.14
C ALA A 59 -7.80 9.75 22.12
N VAL A 60 -6.97 10.74 21.78
CA VAL A 60 -5.79 10.57 20.90
C VAL A 60 -4.72 9.68 21.55
N LYS A 61 -4.60 9.70 22.89
CA LYS A 61 -3.74 8.76 23.63
C LYS A 61 -4.28 7.32 23.64
N LYS A 62 -5.60 7.13 23.55
CA LYS A 62 -6.28 5.82 23.66
C LYS A 62 -6.37 5.05 22.34
N ASN A 63 -6.17 5.71 21.20
CA ASN A 63 -6.23 5.11 19.85
C ASN A 63 -4.86 4.84 19.22
N GLN A 64 -3.77 4.87 20.00
CA GLN A 64 -2.53 4.22 19.53
C GLN A 64 -2.82 2.72 19.53
N ILE A 65 -2.77 2.07 18.36
CA ILE A 65 -2.76 0.61 18.28
C ILE A 65 -1.61 0.18 19.18
N ASP A 66 -1.93 -0.36 20.36
CA ASP A 66 -0.93 -0.86 21.27
C ASP A 66 -0.28 -2.02 20.53
N PRO A 67 1.01 -1.92 20.19
CA PRO A 67 1.60 -2.90 19.31
C PRO A 67 1.69 -4.28 20.01
N LYS A 68 1.55 -4.35 21.34
CA LYS A 68 1.28 -5.61 22.08
C LYS A 68 -0.11 -6.19 21.81
N GLN A 69 -1.14 -5.37 21.63
CA GLN A 69 -2.46 -5.83 21.23
C GLN A 69 -2.42 -6.35 19.79
N LEU A 70 -1.66 -5.70 18.91
CA LEU A 70 -1.48 -6.16 17.53
C LEU A 70 -0.77 -7.52 17.46
N GLU A 71 0.30 -7.72 18.24
CA GLU A 71 0.97 -9.02 18.37
C GLU A 71 0.00 -10.13 18.85
N LYS A 72 -0.84 -9.83 19.85
CA LYS A 72 -1.88 -10.77 20.33
C LYS A 72 -2.90 -11.09 19.25
N THR A 73 -3.36 -10.09 18.49
CA THR A 73 -4.28 -10.28 17.37
C THR A 73 -3.65 -11.16 16.30
N PHE A 74 -2.39 -10.94 15.95
CA PHE A 74 -1.69 -11.81 15.00
C PHE A 74 -1.54 -13.24 15.52
N ALA A 75 -1.25 -13.44 16.80
CA ALA A 75 -1.20 -14.77 17.40
C ALA A 75 -2.57 -15.49 17.32
N LEU A 76 -3.67 -14.80 17.63
CA LEU A 76 -5.02 -15.36 17.54
C LEU A 76 -5.41 -15.72 16.10
N ILE A 77 -5.10 -14.84 15.14
CA ILE A 77 -5.31 -15.08 13.71
C ILE A 77 -4.50 -16.32 13.28
N GLN A 78 -3.21 -16.39 13.65
CA GLN A 78 -2.36 -17.53 13.32
C GLN A 78 -2.85 -18.84 13.93
N GLU A 79 -3.37 -18.82 15.15
CA GLU A 79 -3.96 -20.00 15.79
C GLU A 79 -5.15 -20.54 14.99
N GLN A 80 -6.01 -19.66 14.47
CA GLN A 80 -7.16 -20.05 13.62
C GLN A 80 -6.73 -20.71 12.30
N PHE A 81 -5.55 -20.38 11.79
CA PHE A 81 -5.03 -20.86 10.50
C PHE A 81 -3.96 -21.95 10.63
N ARG A 82 -3.57 -22.32 11.86
CA ARG A 82 -2.49 -23.27 12.12
C ARG A 82 -2.76 -24.65 11.52
N ASP A 83 -3.99 -25.14 11.69
CA ASP A 83 -4.39 -26.50 11.31
C ASP A 83 -5.08 -26.55 9.94
N LYS A 84 -5.33 -25.39 9.32
CA LYS A 84 -5.94 -25.29 7.99
C LYS A 84 -4.91 -25.51 6.89
N THR A 85 -5.33 -26.12 5.78
CA THR A 85 -4.49 -26.19 4.56
C THR A 85 -4.38 -24.80 3.93
N ILE A 86 -3.42 -24.59 3.02
CA ILE A 86 -3.30 -23.28 2.36
C ILE A 86 -4.56 -23.03 1.51
N GLU A 87 -5.07 -24.06 0.87
CA GLU A 87 -6.26 -24.05 0.03
C GLU A 87 -7.52 -23.67 0.83
N ASP A 88 -7.66 -24.17 2.05
CA ASP A 88 -8.76 -23.77 2.95
C ASP A 88 -8.67 -22.29 3.33
N ILE A 89 -7.45 -21.79 3.58
CA ILE A 89 -7.22 -20.38 3.90
C ILE A 89 -7.54 -19.49 2.68
N GLU A 90 -7.15 -19.91 1.48
CA GLU A 90 -7.47 -19.21 0.24
C GLU A 90 -9.00 -19.13 0.03
N ALA A 91 -9.72 -20.23 0.28
CA ALA A 91 -11.17 -20.27 0.19
C ALA A 91 -11.83 -19.34 1.20
N ASP A 92 -11.36 -19.34 2.46
CA ASP A 92 -11.85 -18.43 3.50
C ASP A 92 -11.60 -16.96 3.15
N ILE A 93 -10.41 -16.62 2.63
CA ILE A 93 -10.09 -15.25 2.19
C ILE A 93 -11.00 -14.84 1.04
N LEU A 94 -11.22 -15.71 0.06
CA LEU A 94 -12.11 -15.41 -1.06
C LEU A 94 -13.55 -15.23 -0.59
N ASP A 95 -14.01 -16.05 0.36
CA ASP A 95 -15.35 -15.95 0.94
C ASP A 95 -15.54 -14.64 1.71
N GLN A 96 -14.61 -14.29 2.59
CA GLN A 96 -14.65 -13.06 3.38
C GLN A 96 -14.53 -11.78 2.53
N THR A 97 -13.92 -11.89 1.35
CA THR A 97 -13.78 -10.74 0.44
C THR A 97 -14.92 -10.62 -0.56
N LYS A 98 -15.88 -11.56 -0.63
CA LYS A 98 -16.99 -11.54 -1.60
C LYS A 98 -17.70 -10.18 -1.61
N GLY A 99 -17.96 -9.68 -2.83
CA GLY A 99 -18.60 -8.38 -3.04
C GLY A 99 -17.67 -7.17 -2.96
N SER A 100 -16.37 -7.36 -2.68
CA SER A 100 -15.37 -6.28 -2.69
C SER A 100 -14.50 -6.31 -3.96
N MET A 101 -13.88 -5.17 -4.29
CA MET A 101 -12.87 -5.10 -5.35
C MET A 101 -11.66 -6.01 -5.09
N LEU A 102 -11.38 -6.29 -3.82
CA LEU A 102 -10.29 -7.20 -3.43
C LEU A 102 -10.56 -8.64 -3.88
N HIS A 103 -11.83 -9.07 -3.90
CA HIS A 103 -12.22 -10.39 -4.38
C HIS A 103 -11.83 -10.61 -5.84
N GLU A 104 -12.17 -9.67 -6.71
CA GLU A 104 -11.85 -9.72 -8.14
C GLU A 104 -10.34 -9.68 -8.37
N LEU A 105 -9.61 -8.88 -7.58
CA LEU A 105 -8.15 -8.84 -7.64
C LEU A 105 -7.54 -10.20 -7.26
N LEU A 106 -7.97 -10.79 -6.14
CA LEU A 106 -7.43 -12.08 -5.66
C LEU A 106 -7.78 -13.24 -6.60
N LYS A 107 -8.97 -13.23 -7.21
CA LYS A 107 -9.36 -14.18 -8.27
C LYS A 107 -8.50 -14.03 -9.52
N THR A 108 -8.26 -12.79 -9.95
CA THR A 108 -7.46 -12.51 -11.16
C THR A 108 -6.00 -12.88 -10.96
N PHE A 109 -5.48 -12.73 -9.73
CA PHE A 109 -4.10 -12.99 -9.37
C PHE A 109 -4.00 -14.12 -8.32
N PRO A 110 -4.14 -15.39 -8.71
CA PRO A 110 -4.13 -16.51 -7.76
C PRO A 110 -2.83 -16.61 -6.98
N LYS A 111 -1.68 -16.23 -7.56
CA LYS A 111 -0.41 -16.14 -6.82
C LYS A 111 -0.45 -15.11 -5.69
N LEU A 112 -1.20 -14.03 -5.85
CA LEU A 112 -1.39 -13.05 -4.77
C LEU A 112 -2.23 -13.65 -3.64
N LEU A 113 -3.28 -14.40 -3.98
CA LEU A 113 -4.09 -15.14 -3.01
C LEU A 113 -3.24 -16.15 -2.23
N THR A 114 -2.45 -16.98 -2.91
CA THR A 114 -1.52 -17.93 -2.27
C THR A 114 -0.47 -17.23 -1.42
N PHE A 115 0.02 -16.07 -1.86
CA PHE A 115 0.95 -15.25 -1.09
C PHE A 115 0.31 -14.77 0.22
N VAL A 116 -0.90 -14.22 0.17
CA VAL A 116 -1.62 -13.75 1.37
C VAL A 116 -1.93 -14.93 2.29
N ALA A 117 -2.42 -16.05 1.76
CA ALA A 117 -2.70 -17.25 2.56
C ALA A 117 -1.44 -17.80 3.24
N THR A 118 -0.32 -17.87 2.52
CA THR A 118 0.97 -18.30 3.07
C THR A 118 1.48 -17.30 4.11
N LEU A 119 1.29 -16.00 3.88
CA LEU A 119 1.67 -14.95 4.82
C LEU A 119 0.88 -15.03 6.13
N MET A 120 -0.43 -15.29 6.06
CA MET A 120 -1.29 -15.44 7.24
C MET A 120 -0.97 -16.69 8.06
N LYS A 121 -0.52 -17.76 7.40
CA LYS A 121 -0.08 -19.00 8.06
C LYS A 121 1.33 -18.91 8.65
N ASP A 122 2.17 -18.02 8.12
CA ASP A 122 3.57 -17.91 8.57
C ASP A 122 3.67 -17.31 9.98
N LYS A 123 4.37 -18.03 10.86
CA LYS A 123 4.48 -17.70 12.29
C LYS A 123 5.39 -16.51 12.55
N GLU A 124 6.31 -16.20 11.64
CA GLU A 124 7.35 -15.20 11.85
C GLU A 124 7.05 -13.91 11.09
N ALA A 125 6.41 -13.99 9.91
CA ALA A 125 6.26 -12.86 9.01
C ALA A 125 5.42 -11.71 9.58
N LEU A 126 4.22 -11.99 10.12
CA LEU A 126 3.35 -10.96 10.67
C LEU A 126 3.89 -10.36 11.99
N PRO A 127 4.36 -11.17 12.96
CA PRO A 127 4.97 -10.63 14.19
C PRO A 127 6.28 -9.88 13.93
N GLN A 128 7.08 -10.31 12.93
CA GLN A 128 8.30 -9.58 12.61
C GLN A 128 8.00 -8.25 11.90
N ALA A 129 6.94 -8.19 11.09
CA ALA A 129 6.46 -6.94 10.50
C ALA A 129 5.88 -5.98 11.54
N SER A 130 5.20 -6.48 12.58
CA SER A 130 4.67 -5.63 13.65
C SER A 130 5.77 -4.92 14.43
N LYS A 131 6.96 -5.52 14.57
CA LYS A 131 8.13 -4.91 15.22
C LYS A 131 8.56 -3.59 14.57
N ILE A 132 8.25 -3.37 13.30
CA ILE A 132 8.45 -2.07 12.62
C ILE A 132 7.73 -0.94 13.38
N LEU A 133 6.54 -1.21 13.93
CA LEU A 133 5.75 -0.23 14.67
C LEU A 133 6.31 0.03 16.08
N HIS A 134 7.10 -0.90 16.63
CA HIS A 134 7.75 -0.74 17.93
C HIS A 134 9.01 0.14 17.84
N ASP A 135 9.71 0.09 16.71
CA ASP A 135 10.95 0.82 16.50
C ASP A 135 10.67 2.27 16.06
N ARG A 136 10.15 3.08 17.01
CA ARG A 136 9.74 4.47 16.75
C ARG A 136 10.89 5.35 16.27
N GLU A 137 12.12 5.03 16.64
CA GLU A 137 13.31 5.76 16.20
C GLU A 137 13.57 5.51 14.72
N LYS A 138 13.68 4.25 14.29
CA LYS A 138 13.80 3.92 12.86
C LYS A 138 12.60 4.41 12.06
N LEU A 139 11.39 4.37 12.62
CA LEU A 139 10.19 4.89 11.97
C LEU A 139 10.27 6.40 11.71
N LYS A 140 10.73 7.17 12.70
CA LYS A 140 10.95 8.61 12.55
C LYS A 140 12.05 8.92 11.55
N GLU A 141 13.17 8.21 11.62
CA GLU A 141 14.29 8.39 10.69
C GLU A 141 13.87 8.07 9.26
N ALA A 142 13.27 6.90 9.02
CA ALA A 142 12.74 6.52 7.71
C ALA A 142 11.68 7.51 7.21
N GLY A 143 10.82 8.01 8.10
CA GLY A 143 9.86 9.08 7.80
C GLY A 143 10.55 10.38 7.37
N LEU A 144 11.61 10.78 8.06
CA LEU A 144 12.41 11.96 7.72
C LEU A 144 13.12 11.79 6.36
N TRP A 145 13.69 10.62 6.09
CA TRP A 145 14.27 10.29 4.79
C TRP A 145 13.20 10.29 3.68
N MET A 146 12.01 9.77 3.95
CA MET A 146 10.87 9.84 3.03
C MET A 146 10.46 11.28 2.75
N LEU A 147 10.43 12.16 3.77
CA LEU A 147 10.23 13.60 3.59
C LEU A 147 11.34 14.22 2.72
N GLY A 148 12.59 13.81 2.93
CA GLY A 148 13.71 14.19 2.07
C GLY A 148 13.50 13.84 0.59
N THR A 149 12.82 12.72 0.29
CA THR A 149 12.50 12.37 -1.11
C THR A 149 11.56 13.36 -1.80
N PHE A 150 10.73 14.11 -1.04
CA PHE A 150 9.92 15.18 -1.62
C PHE A 150 10.78 16.37 -2.05
N LEU A 151 11.77 16.76 -1.24
CA LEU A 151 12.74 17.79 -1.62
C LEU A 151 13.55 17.35 -2.85
N LEU A 152 14.00 16.09 -2.87
CA LEU A 152 14.68 15.51 -4.02
C LEU A 152 13.80 15.54 -5.29
N SER A 153 12.49 15.29 -5.15
CA SER A 153 11.53 15.38 -6.26
C SER A 153 11.45 16.80 -6.84
N PHE A 154 11.54 17.83 -6.00
CA PHE A 154 11.55 19.22 -6.43
C PHE A 154 12.84 19.57 -7.19
N ILE A 155 13.99 19.16 -6.65
CA ILE A 155 15.31 19.33 -7.29
C ILE A 155 15.34 18.61 -8.65
N LEU A 156 14.92 17.34 -8.70
CA LEU A 156 14.84 16.55 -9.94
C LEU A 156 13.87 17.16 -10.96
N LYS A 157 12.77 17.76 -10.52
CA LYS A 157 11.86 18.50 -11.42
C LYS A 157 12.60 19.65 -12.09
N LYS A 158 13.33 20.45 -11.31
CA LYS A 158 14.08 21.61 -11.81
C LYS A 158 15.25 21.21 -12.72
N LEU A 159 15.92 20.10 -12.43
CA LEU A 159 17.06 19.61 -13.22
C LEU A 159 16.64 18.89 -14.51
N LEU A 160 15.61 18.05 -14.46
CA LEU A 160 15.25 17.19 -15.59
C LEU A 160 14.18 17.80 -16.51
N ILE A 161 13.27 18.63 -16.00
CA ILE A 161 12.13 19.14 -16.79
C ILE A 161 12.39 20.60 -17.18
N GLN A 162 12.97 20.80 -18.37
CA GLN A 162 13.13 22.12 -18.98
C GLN A 162 11.96 22.43 -19.90
N SER A 163 11.46 23.67 -19.85
CA SER A 163 10.40 24.18 -20.74
C SER A 163 10.89 24.22 -22.19
N GLY A 164 10.11 23.66 -23.13
CA GLY A 164 10.40 23.66 -24.56
C GLY A 164 10.71 22.30 -25.21
N GLN A 165 10.59 21.19 -24.47
CA GLN A 165 10.84 19.85 -25.00
C GLN A 165 9.58 19.18 -25.55
N GLY A 166 9.71 18.44 -26.66
CA GLY A 166 8.62 17.66 -27.25
C GLY A 166 8.04 16.60 -26.29
N ILE A 167 6.77 16.26 -26.48
CA ILE A 167 5.95 15.42 -25.59
C ILE A 167 6.65 14.11 -25.20
N LEU A 168 7.27 13.41 -26.17
CA LEU A 168 7.94 12.13 -25.93
C LEU A 168 9.18 12.27 -25.01
N LYS A 169 10.01 13.30 -25.23
CA LYS A 169 11.18 13.59 -24.38
C LYS A 169 10.74 13.96 -22.97
N ARG A 170 9.63 14.69 -22.84
CA ARG A 170 9.03 15.04 -21.55
C ARG A 170 8.54 13.82 -20.78
N LEU A 171 7.85 12.89 -21.46
CA LEU A 171 7.37 11.64 -20.85
C LEU A 171 8.53 10.75 -20.41
N GLY A 172 9.56 10.57 -21.24
CA GLY A 172 10.74 9.79 -20.90
C GLY A 172 11.48 10.32 -19.66
N ARG A 173 11.64 11.64 -19.56
CA ARG A 173 12.26 12.26 -18.37
C ARG A 173 11.37 12.17 -17.13
N TYR A 174 10.05 12.22 -17.29
CA TYR A 174 9.12 11.99 -16.19
C TYR A 174 9.21 10.55 -15.67
N PHE A 175 9.26 9.57 -16.57
CA PHE A 175 9.48 8.17 -16.23
C PHE A 175 10.83 7.96 -15.52
N LEU A 176 11.91 8.54 -16.03
CA LEU A 176 13.23 8.46 -15.40
C LEU A 176 13.23 9.08 -14.00
N LYS A 177 12.62 10.26 -13.83
CA LYS A 177 12.44 10.89 -12.51
C LYS A 177 11.67 9.95 -11.56
N SER A 178 10.58 9.36 -12.05
CA SER A 178 9.77 8.41 -11.28
C SER A 178 10.62 7.21 -10.84
N LEU A 179 11.37 6.61 -11.78
CA LEU A 179 12.26 5.48 -11.51
C LEU A 179 13.30 5.80 -10.42
N ILE A 180 13.95 6.96 -10.51
CA ILE A 180 14.93 7.41 -9.51
C ILE A 180 14.28 7.56 -8.14
N LEU A 181 13.12 8.22 -8.06
CA LEU A 181 12.42 8.42 -6.79
C LEU A 181 11.95 7.11 -6.17
N TRP A 182 11.37 6.21 -6.97
CA TRP A 182 10.99 4.88 -6.51
C TRP A 182 12.19 4.06 -6.06
N GLY A 183 13.31 4.11 -6.80
CA GLY A 183 14.55 3.44 -6.42
C GLY A 183 15.08 3.92 -5.07
N VAL A 184 15.12 5.24 -4.85
CA VAL A 184 15.54 5.82 -3.56
C VAL A 184 14.59 5.41 -2.43
N ARG A 185 13.27 5.47 -2.65
CA ARG A 185 12.28 5.07 -1.63
C ARG A 185 12.37 3.60 -1.26
N ILE A 186 12.52 2.73 -2.25
CA ILE A 186 12.75 1.29 -2.03
C ILE A 186 14.07 1.10 -1.27
N GLY A 187 15.13 1.81 -1.65
CA GLY A 187 16.42 1.78 -0.95
C GLY A 187 16.30 2.17 0.53
N ILE A 188 15.57 3.24 0.84
CA ILE A 188 15.28 3.64 2.23
C ILE A 188 14.53 2.54 2.96
N LEU A 189 13.45 2.00 2.37
CA LEU A 189 12.67 0.93 3.01
C LEU A 189 13.50 -0.33 3.26
N VAL A 190 14.35 -0.74 2.32
CA VAL A 190 15.23 -1.90 2.48
C VAL A 190 16.32 -1.65 3.51
N HIS A 191 16.91 -0.45 3.54
CA HIS A 191 17.93 -0.10 4.52
C HIS A 191 17.39 -0.11 5.95
N PHE A 192 16.22 0.50 6.18
CA PHE A 192 15.64 0.62 7.52
C PHE A 192 14.85 -0.63 7.97
N TYR A 193 14.16 -1.30 7.04
CA TYR A 193 13.23 -2.39 7.36
C TYR A 193 13.56 -3.72 6.70
N GLY A 194 14.68 -3.84 6.01
CA GLY A 194 15.07 -5.07 5.31
C GLY A 194 15.09 -6.30 6.22
N GLU A 195 15.58 -6.14 7.45
CA GLU A 195 15.58 -7.23 8.45
C GLU A 195 14.16 -7.65 8.84
N TYR A 196 13.23 -6.70 9.00
CA TYR A 196 11.86 -6.99 9.39
C TYR A 196 11.02 -7.56 8.23
N LEU A 197 11.31 -7.15 7.00
CA LEU A 197 10.60 -7.58 5.79
C LEU A 197 11.16 -8.88 5.20
N ASN A 198 12.31 -9.36 5.66
CA ASN A 198 12.95 -10.59 5.19
C ASN A 198 12.02 -11.82 5.17
N PRO A 199 11.26 -12.17 6.24
CA PRO A 199 10.34 -13.31 6.19
C PRO A 199 9.24 -13.14 5.13
N ILE A 200 8.69 -11.93 4.99
CA ILE A 200 7.70 -11.61 3.95
C ILE A 200 8.32 -11.80 2.56
N TYR A 201 9.55 -11.33 2.38
CA TYR A 201 10.28 -11.48 1.12
C TYR A 201 10.59 -12.95 0.78
N LYS A 202 10.91 -13.77 1.78
CA LYS A 202 11.09 -15.22 1.59
C LYS A 202 9.80 -15.88 1.10
N ILE A 203 8.66 -15.53 1.68
CA ILE A 203 7.35 -16.03 1.24
C ILE A 203 7.04 -15.54 -0.19
N PHE A 204 7.30 -14.26 -0.46
CA PHE A 204 7.12 -13.68 -1.79
C PHE A 204 7.94 -14.45 -2.83
N LYS A 205 9.23 -14.69 -2.57
CA LYS A 205 10.10 -15.47 -3.45
C LYS A 205 9.57 -16.89 -3.63
N LYS A 206 9.10 -17.54 -2.56
CA LYS A 206 8.53 -18.88 -2.62
C LYS A 206 7.29 -18.96 -3.52
N VAL A 207 6.45 -17.94 -3.55
CA VAL A 207 5.18 -17.98 -4.30
C VAL A 207 5.32 -17.43 -5.73
N PHE A 208 6.07 -16.35 -5.91
CA PHE A 208 6.16 -15.67 -7.20
C PHE A 208 7.34 -16.12 -8.07
N LEU A 209 8.43 -16.57 -7.44
CA LEU A 209 9.68 -16.94 -8.12
C LEU A 209 9.97 -18.45 -8.10
N SER A 210 9.14 -19.24 -7.42
CA SER A 210 9.05 -20.69 -7.62
C SER A 210 8.04 -21.02 -8.72
#